data_AF-A0A7K4C7B3-F1
#
_entry.id   AF-A0A7K4C7B3-F1
#
_cell.length_a   1.000
_cell.length_b   1.000
_cell.length_c   1.000
_cell.angle_alpha   90.00
_cell.angle_beta   90.00
_cell.angle_gamma   90.00
#
_symmetry.space_group_name_H-M   'P 1'
#
loop_
_entity.id
_entity.type
_entity.pdbx_description
1 polymer ?
#
loop_
_entity_poly.entity_id
_entity_poly.type
_entity_poly.pdbx_seq_one_letter_code
_entity_poly.pdbx_strand_id
1 'polypeptide(L)'
;MRIEYAKDISKQKFYESGENLVKLGLLKPSAVKPGQEFLLGEIENPSAAWDKTKISALSMGDIISFLFNPKKIPVTSEYDGVKNEWYGLSGTWPCTIDTLVHLVGQRESESIPKAEKILDLCCGTGMVGVYALNKGNPIQLDFADIEPNALRSVVGNFLKYSYDLNSVDKKIKKVSQIVTDGFSNIKGKYDLILVSAPPAIPIYPLLDRPVNLLFDGTELLERILRDAPEHLNKEGKMILSHTGLGNKAFDEASKKYGAKVDRILSQRENAFRTEFLGSQEWVDYLVKEHGLISKPQNSSYNYGHIVTTKEISYN
;
A
#
# COMPACT_ATOMS: atom_id res chain seq x y z
N MET A 1 -3.72 16.78 -7.90
CA MET A 1 -3.21 16.87 -6.51
C MET A 1 -2.18 15.77 -6.23
N ARG A 2 -1.09 16.15 -5.57
CA ARG A 2 -0.02 15.26 -5.11
C ARG A 2 0.01 15.25 -3.57
N ILE A 3 0.20 14.07 -2.99
CA ILE A 3 0.32 13.83 -1.56
C ILE A 3 1.72 13.27 -1.31
N GLU A 4 2.55 14.03 -0.62
CA GLU A 4 3.93 13.66 -0.31
C GLU A 4 4.04 13.23 1.15
N TYR A 5 4.70 12.10 1.39
CA TYR A 5 4.95 11.59 2.73
C TYR A 5 6.43 11.70 3.08
N ALA A 6 6.71 12.18 4.29
CA ALA A 6 8.05 12.11 4.85
C ALA A 6 8.52 10.65 4.97
N LYS A 7 9.84 10.45 4.89
CA LYS A 7 10.48 9.14 4.91
C LYS A 7 10.16 8.31 6.16
N ASP A 8 9.93 8.95 7.29
CA ASP A 8 9.55 8.33 8.57
C ASP A 8 8.03 8.31 8.80
N ILE A 9 7.24 8.76 7.81
CA ILE A 9 5.79 8.91 7.91
C ILE A 9 5.38 9.83 9.10
N SER A 10 6.23 10.79 9.45
CA SER A 10 5.91 11.82 10.45
C SER A 10 5.06 12.95 9.86
N LYS A 11 5.14 13.19 8.56
CA LYS A 11 4.45 14.30 7.87
C LYS A 11 3.80 13.84 6.58
N GLN A 12 2.67 14.46 6.27
CA GLN A 12 1.95 14.34 5.01
C GLN A 12 1.68 15.74 4.47
N LYS A 13 2.13 16.02 3.24
CA LYS A 13 1.99 17.33 2.60
C LYS A 13 1.12 17.21 1.35
N PHE A 14 0.29 18.22 1.13
CA PHE A 14 -0.63 18.28 -0.01
C PHE A 14 -0.16 19.36 -0.97
N TYR A 15 0.06 18.98 -2.23
CA TYR A 15 0.51 19.86 -3.29
C TYR A 15 -0.48 19.87 -4.46
N GLU A 16 -0.58 21.01 -5.13
CA GLU A 16 -1.29 21.12 -6.41
C GLU A 16 -0.52 22.01 -7.39
N SER A 17 -0.65 21.72 -8.69
CA SER A 17 0.00 22.53 -9.72
C SER A 17 -0.67 23.90 -9.82
N GLY A 18 0.15 24.93 -10.02
CA GLY A 18 -0.35 26.28 -10.23
C GLY A 18 -1.27 26.37 -11.43
N GLU A 19 -1.00 25.62 -12.51
CA GLU A 19 -1.86 25.56 -13.69
C GLU A 19 -3.25 25.02 -13.34
N ASN A 20 -3.35 24.03 -12.46
CA ASN A 20 -4.64 23.52 -12.02
C ASN A 20 -5.37 24.54 -11.13
N LEU A 21 -4.65 25.18 -10.20
CA LEU A 21 -5.21 26.24 -9.36
C LEU A 21 -5.71 27.44 -10.19
N VAL A 22 -5.03 27.78 -11.28
CA VAL A 22 -5.49 28.80 -12.25
C VAL A 22 -6.75 28.35 -12.98
N LYS A 23 -6.79 27.10 -13.47
CA LYS A 23 -7.98 26.53 -14.13
C LYS A 23 -9.21 26.53 -13.23
N LEU A 24 -9.00 26.37 -11.92
CA LEU A 24 -10.05 26.41 -10.91
C LEU A 24 -10.42 27.83 -10.44
N GLY A 25 -9.74 28.86 -10.97
CA GLY A 25 -9.99 30.26 -10.60
C GLY A 25 -9.44 30.65 -9.22
N LEU A 26 -8.60 29.81 -8.60
CA LEU A 26 -8.01 30.06 -7.29
C LEU A 26 -6.75 30.94 -7.36
N LEU A 27 -6.08 30.96 -8.52
CA LEU A 27 -4.91 31.81 -8.78
C LEU A 27 -5.05 32.53 -10.14
N LYS A 28 -4.36 33.67 -10.28
CA LYS A 28 -4.23 34.36 -11.56
C LYS A 28 -3.11 33.72 -12.40
N PRO A 29 -3.25 33.61 -13.74
CA PRO A 29 -2.18 33.07 -14.60
C PRO A 29 -0.83 33.75 -14.39
N SER A 30 -0.81 35.07 -14.17
CA SER A 30 0.40 35.86 -13.94
C SER A 30 1.14 35.53 -12.63
N ALA A 31 0.51 34.79 -11.72
CA ALA A 31 1.08 34.39 -10.43
C ALA A 31 1.75 33.01 -10.46
N VAL A 32 1.71 32.30 -11.60
CA VAL A 32 2.16 30.92 -11.73
C VAL A 32 3.25 30.81 -12.78
N LYS A 33 4.35 30.16 -12.42
CA LYS A 33 5.39 29.73 -13.36
C LYS A 33 5.07 28.33 -13.89
N PRO A 34 5.46 27.99 -15.13
CA PRO A 34 5.29 26.63 -15.66
C PRO A 34 5.89 25.55 -14.75
N GLY A 35 5.09 24.53 -14.42
CA GLY A 35 5.48 23.42 -13.56
C GLY A 35 5.58 23.76 -12.07
N GLN A 36 5.17 24.97 -11.66
CA GLN A 36 5.20 25.36 -10.25
C GLN A 36 4.11 24.62 -9.47
N GLU A 37 4.50 23.95 -8.38
CA GLU A 37 3.57 23.39 -7.40
C GLU A 37 3.44 24.31 -6.17
N PHE A 38 2.26 24.27 -5.55
CA PHE A 38 1.94 25.01 -4.34
C PHE A 38 1.60 24.05 -3.21
N LEU A 39 2.21 24.25 -2.04
CA LEU A 39 1.84 23.55 -0.81
C LEU A 39 0.50 24.11 -0.33
N LEU A 40 -0.50 23.25 -0.23
CA LEU A 40 -1.84 23.60 0.25
C LEU A 40 -1.98 23.36 1.75
N GLY A 41 -1.23 22.41 2.30
CA GLY A 41 -1.27 22.11 3.72
C GLY A 41 -0.37 20.95 4.11
N GLU A 42 -0.17 20.80 5.41
CA GLU A 42 0.68 19.76 6.01
C GLU A 42 -0.02 19.19 7.25
N ILE A 43 0.03 17.87 7.39
CA ILE A 43 -0.46 17.13 8.55
C ILE A 43 0.73 16.46 9.22
N GLU A 44 0.85 16.70 10.52
CA GLU A 44 1.75 15.98 11.42
C GLU A 44 1.11 14.63 11.84
N ASN A 45 1.97 13.62 11.95
CA ASN A 45 1.65 12.25 12.31
C ASN A 45 0.40 11.73 11.57
N PRO A 46 0.44 11.62 10.23
CA PRO A 46 -0.72 11.24 9.43
C PRO A 46 -1.24 9.86 9.85
N SER A 47 -2.53 9.80 10.15
CA SER A 47 -3.19 8.59 10.68
C SER A 47 -3.78 7.71 9.58
N ALA A 48 -4.12 8.32 8.42
CA ALA A 48 -4.59 7.65 7.22
C ALA A 48 -4.08 8.40 5.98
N ALA A 49 -4.09 7.74 4.81
CA ALA A 49 -3.73 8.39 3.56
C ALA A 49 -4.66 9.57 3.21
N TRP A 50 -5.91 9.52 3.70
CA TRP A 50 -6.86 10.62 3.58
C TRP A 50 -7.63 10.80 4.88
N ASP A 51 -7.08 11.64 5.78
CA ASP A 51 -7.66 11.97 7.07
C ASP A 51 -8.56 13.20 6.96
N LYS A 52 -9.85 12.98 6.65
CA LYS A 52 -10.81 14.08 6.45
C LYS A 52 -10.87 15.04 7.64
N THR A 53 -10.78 14.51 8.86
CA THR A 53 -10.85 15.31 10.08
C THR A 53 -9.65 16.24 10.18
N LYS A 54 -8.43 15.70 10.06
CA LYS A 54 -7.22 16.52 10.09
C LYS A 54 -7.13 17.49 8.91
N ILE A 55 -7.58 17.06 7.72
CA ILE A 55 -7.63 17.91 6.52
C ILE A 55 -8.59 19.08 6.72
N SER A 56 -9.79 18.84 7.27
CA SER A 56 -10.79 19.90 7.53
C SER A 56 -10.30 20.95 8.54
N ALA A 57 -9.35 20.59 9.40
CA ALA A 57 -8.73 21.50 10.36
C ALA A 57 -7.62 22.39 9.74
N LEU A 58 -7.20 22.13 8.49
CA LEU A 58 -6.22 22.96 7.79
C LEU A 58 -6.86 24.25 7.26
N SER A 59 -6.07 25.32 7.14
CA SER A 59 -6.54 26.60 6.58
C SER A 59 -7.10 26.48 5.16
N MET A 60 -6.56 25.58 4.34
CA MET A 60 -7.05 25.26 2.99
C MET A 60 -7.81 23.93 2.93
N GLY A 61 -8.33 23.44 4.07
CA GLY A 61 -8.96 22.12 4.19
C GLY A 61 -10.10 21.86 3.21
N ASP A 62 -10.95 22.85 2.97
CA ASP A 62 -12.05 22.75 2.00
C ASP A 62 -11.55 22.64 0.56
N ILE A 63 -10.50 23.37 0.21
CA ILE A 63 -9.86 23.31 -1.12
C ILE A 63 -9.21 21.95 -1.32
N ILE A 64 -8.44 21.48 -0.33
CA ILE A 64 -7.82 20.15 -0.36
C ILE A 64 -8.90 19.07 -0.51
N SER A 65 -10.00 19.19 0.23
CA SER A 65 -11.14 18.27 0.15
C SER A 65 -11.84 18.27 -1.20
N PHE A 66 -12.00 19.43 -1.81
CA PHE A 66 -12.56 19.58 -3.15
C PHE A 66 -11.65 18.96 -4.23
N LEU A 67 -10.33 19.19 -4.12
CA LEU A 67 -9.33 18.69 -5.06
C LEU A 67 -9.14 17.16 -4.97
N PHE A 68 -9.35 16.57 -3.80
CA PHE A 68 -9.33 15.11 -3.65
C PHE A 68 -10.61 14.48 -4.18
N ASN A 69 -10.64 14.31 -5.50
CA ASN A 69 -11.71 13.60 -6.18
C ASN A 69 -11.14 12.48 -7.05
N PRO A 70 -10.65 11.38 -6.43
CA PRO A 70 -9.97 10.32 -7.16
C PRO A 70 -10.86 9.63 -8.20
N LYS A 71 -12.19 9.79 -8.13
CA LYS A 71 -13.12 9.28 -9.16
C LYS A 71 -13.08 10.07 -10.47
N LYS A 72 -12.60 11.31 -10.44
CA LYS A 72 -12.58 12.22 -11.60
C LYS A 72 -11.17 12.66 -12.00
N ILE A 73 -10.28 12.81 -11.03
CA ILE A 73 -8.94 13.37 -11.22
C ILE A 73 -7.96 12.42 -10.55
N PRO A 74 -6.82 12.09 -11.19
CA PRO A 74 -5.81 11.27 -10.55
C PRO A 74 -5.23 11.96 -9.30
N VAL A 75 -4.90 11.15 -8.30
CA VAL A 75 -4.13 11.56 -7.14
C VAL A 75 -2.76 10.91 -7.21
N THR A 76 -1.71 11.67 -6.96
CA THR A 76 -0.34 11.14 -6.91
C THR A 76 0.09 10.98 -5.46
N SER A 77 0.35 9.76 -5.02
CA SER A 77 1.06 9.51 -3.76
C SER A 77 2.57 9.51 -4.03
N GLU A 78 3.34 10.20 -3.18
CA GLU A 78 4.79 10.24 -3.26
C GLU A 78 5.44 9.85 -1.93
N TYR A 79 6.39 8.93 -1.98
CA TYR A 79 7.19 8.54 -0.82
C TYR A 79 8.64 8.29 -1.24
N ASP A 80 9.57 8.94 -0.54
CA ASP A 80 11.02 8.85 -0.79
C ASP A 80 11.39 9.05 -2.28
N GLY A 81 10.78 10.06 -2.90
CA GLY A 81 10.98 10.41 -4.32
C GLY A 81 10.33 9.47 -5.33
N VAL A 82 9.62 8.43 -4.89
CA VAL A 82 8.86 7.52 -5.75
C VAL A 82 7.42 7.97 -5.82
N LYS A 83 6.90 8.18 -7.03
CA LYS A 83 5.52 8.62 -7.29
C LYS A 83 4.66 7.45 -7.77
N ASN A 84 3.42 7.43 -7.33
CA ASN A 84 2.38 6.51 -7.79
C ASN A 84 1.06 7.27 -7.94
N GLU A 85 0.61 7.38 -9.17
CA GLU A 85 -0.66 7.97 -9.54
C GLU A 85 -1.77 6.92 -9.52
N TRP A 86 -2.94 7.31 -9.02
CA TRP A 86 -4.07 6.40 -8.93
C TRP A 86 -5.39 7.14 -9.10
N TYR A 87 -6.39 6.37 -9.52
CA TYR A 87 -7.78 6.77 -9.61
C TYR A 87 -8.58 5.94 -8.61
N GLY A 88 -9.73 6.45 -8.18
CA GLY A 88 -10.70 5.73 -7.36
C GLY A 88 -11.52 4.77 -8.21
N LEU A 89 -10.85 3.86 -8.92
CA LEU A 89 -11.50 2.81 -9.70
C LEU A 89 -12.12 1.78 -8.76
N SER A 90 -13.16 1.10 -9.25
CA SER A 90 -13.79 0.01 -8.49
C SER A 90 -12.78 -1.12 -8.27
N GLY A 91 -12.75 -1.67 -7.06
CA GLY A 91 -11.88 -2.80 -6.70
C GLY A 91 -10.40 -2.44 -6.50
N THR A 92 -9.99 -1.19 -6.76
CA THR A 92 -8.57 -0.80 -6.62
C THR A 92 -8.29 -0.12 -5.29
N TRP A 93 -7.24 -0.57 -4.61
CA TRP A 93 -6.73 0.07 -3.41
C TRP A 93 -5.51 0.93 -3.76
N PRO A 94 -5.52 2.23 -3.41
CA PRO A 94 -4.38 3.09 -3.65
C PRO A 94 -3.25 2.83 -2.65
N CYS A 95 -2.13 3.53 -2.80
CA CYS A 95 -1.10 3.57 -1.76
C CYS A 95 -1.72 4.15 -0.46
N THR A 96 -2.01 3.26 0.49
CA THR A 96 -2.58 3.60 1.79
C THR A 96 -1.48 3.83 2.82
N ILE A 97 -1.87 4.25 4.02
CA ILE A 97 -0.94 4.34 5.15
C ILE A 97 -0.31 2.99 5.50
N ASP A 98 -1.02 1.88 5.28
CA ASP A 98 -0.52 0.52 5.48
C ASP A 98 0.52 0.15 4.41
N THR A 99 0.29 0.59 3.16
CA THR A 99 1.28 0.48 2.09
C THR A 99 2.56 1.25 2.43
N LEU A 100 2.45 2.44 3.04
CA LEU A 100 3.63 3.21 3.45
C LEU A 100 4.45 2.50 4.53
N VAL A 101 3.82 1.80 5.46
CA VAL A 101 4.53 0.94 6.44
C VAL A 101 5.35 -0.13 5.72
N HIS A 102 4.80 -0.73 4.66
CA HIS A 102 5.53 -1.67 3.80
C HIS A 102 6.75 -1.01 3.13
N LEU A 103 6.60 0.20 2.58
CA LEU A 103 7.71 0.90 1.91
C LEU A 103 8.81 1.34 2.88
N VAL A 104 8.48 1.70 4.11
CA VAL A 104 9.47 1.86 5.19
C VAL A 104 10.23 0.57 5.38
N GLY A 105 9.52 -0.57 5.48
CA GLY A 105 10.16 -1.87 5.62
C GLY A 105 11.08 -2.23 4.44
N GLN A 106 10.65 -1.99 3.21
CA GLN A 106 11.48 -2.21 2.01
C GLN A 106 12.76 -1.38 2.04
N ARG A 107 12.71 -0.12 2.49
CA ARG A 107 13.90 0.73 2.59
C ARG A 107 14.97 0.14 3.50
N GLU A 108 14.56 -0.54 4.56
CA GLU A 108 15.46 -1.15 5.54
C GLU A 108 15.91 -2.58 5.15
N SER A 109 15.36 -3.15 4.08
CA SER A 109 15.70 -4.50 3.62
C SER A 109 16.93 -4.50 2.71
N GLU A 110 17.90 -5.36 3.03
CA GLU A 110 19.06 -5.62 2.19
C GLU A 110 18.75 -6.49 0.97
N SER A 111 17.57 -7.12 0.93
CA SER A 111 17.14 -7.99 -0.18
C SER A 111 16.77 -7.19 -1.41
N ILE A 112 16.22 -5.99 -1.25
CA ILE A 112 15.78 -5.10 -2.34
C ILE A 112 16.92 -4.78 -3.34
N PRO A 113 18.10 -4.29 -2.94
CA PRO A 113 19.17 -3.99 -3.90
C PRO A 113 19.81 -5.23 -4.54
N LYS A 114 19.61 -6.43 -3.97
CA LYS A 114 20.22 -7.69 -4.42
C LYS A 114 19.30 -8.51 -5.34
N ALA A 115 17.99 -8.28 -5.27
CA ALA A 115 17.01 -9.07 -6.02
C ALA A 115 17.01 -8.72 -7.52
N GLU A 116 17.14 -9.75 -8.37
CA GLU A 116 17.08 -9.59 -9.82
C GLU A 116 15.66 -9.84 -10.35
N LYS A 117 14.95 -10.83 -9.78
CA LYS A 117 13.58 -11.16 -10.12
C LYS A 117 12.66 -10.89 -8.94
N ILE A 118 11.77 -9.91 -9.13
CA ILE A 118 10.82 -9.48 -8.09
C ILE A 118 9.39 -9.78 -8.54
N LEU A 119 8.58 -10.30 -7.62
CA LEU A 119 7.13 -10.39 -7.75
C LEU A 119 6.48 -9.43 -6.75
N ASP A 120 5.64 -8.51 -7.23
CA ASP A 120 4.73 -7.71 -6.41
C ASP A 120 3.35 -8.38 -6.44
N LEU A 121 3.01 -9.12 -5.38
CA LEU A 121 1.78 -9.90 -5.24
C LEU A 121 0.75 -9.13 -4.42
N CYS A 122 -0.51 -9.11 -4.90
CA CYS A 122 -1.54 -8.18 -4.43
C CYS A 122 -1.11 -6.72 -4.69
N CYS A 123 -0.61 -6.44 -5.90
CA CYS A 123 0.14 -5.22 -6.19
C CYS A 123 -0.70 -3.94 -6.11
N GLY A 124 -2.03 -4.00 -6.19
CA GLY A 124 -2.89 -2.82 -6.23
C GLY A 124 -2.45 -1.88 -7.37
N THR A 125 -2.20 -0.61 -7.03
CA THR A 125 -1.71 0.39 -7.99
C THR A 125 -0.24 0.24 -8.39
N GLY A 126 0.48 -0.73 -7.82
CA GLY A 126 1.88 -1.06 -8.14
C GLY A 126 2.94 -0.23 -7.41
N MET A 127 2.57 0.56 -6.39
CA MET A 127 3.54 1.39 -5.66
C MET A 127 4.70 0.58 -5.08
N VAL A 128 4.40 -0.61 -4.56
CA VAL A 128 5.34 -1.51 -3.89
C VAL A 128 6.40 -2.02 -4.86
N GLY A 129 6.01 -2.53 -6.03
CA GLY A 129 6.93 -2.95 -7.08
C GLY A 129 7.68 -1.79 -7.72
N VAL A 130 7.02 -0.65 -7.99
CA VAL A 130 7.70 0.55 -8.53
C VAL A 130 8.75 1.08 -7.55
N TYR A 131 8.49 1.04 -6.25
CA TYR A 131 9.47 1.40 -5.23
C TYR A 131 10.67 0.45 -5.24
N ALA A 132 10.44 -0.86 -5.32
CA ALA A 132 11.52 -1.84 -5.43
C ALA A 132 12.37 -1.64 -6.70
N LEU A 133 11.74 -1.30 -7.84
CA LEU A 133 12.45 -0.90 -9.06
C LEU A 133 13.26 0.39 -8.88
N ASN A 134 12.79 1.35 -8.09
CA ASN A 134 13.52 2.59 -7.79
C ASN A 134 14.76 2.34 -6.95
N LYS A 135 14.58 1.64 -5.82
CA LYS A 135 15.62 1.44 -4.80
C LYS A 135 16.57 0.30 -5.12
N GLY A 136 16.13 -0.65 -5.94
CA GLY A 136 16.96 -1.70 -6.51
C GLY A 136 17.29 -1.47 -7.98
N ASN A 137 17.69 -2.56 -8.64
CA ASN A 137 17.90 -2.58 -10.09
C ASN A 137 17.54 -3.97 -10.67
N PRO A 138 16.30 -4.46 -10.46
CA PRO A 138 15.89 -5.79 -10.90
C PRO A 138 15.90 -5.90 -12.43
N ILE A 139 16.15 -7.11 -12.93
CA ILE A 139 16.05 -7.45 -14.36
C ILE A 139 14.62 -7.84 -14.74
N GLN A 140 13.82 -8.31 -13.78
CA GLN A 140 12.42 -8.69 -13.97
C GLN A 140 11.58 -8.20 -12.79
N LEU A 141 10.44 -7.59 -13.10
CA LEU A 141 9.42 -7.21 -12.13
C LEU A 141 8.05 -7.63 -12.64
N ASP A 142 7.42 -8.58 -11.95
CA ASP A 142 6.06 -9.00 -12.26
C ASP A 142 5.09 -8.40 -11.23
N PHE A 143 4.01 -7.80 -11.71
CA PHE A 143 2.90 -7.29 -10.90
C PHE A 143 1.72 -8.26 -11.00
N ALA A 144 1.19 -8.66 -9.86
CA ALA A 144 0.17 -9.69 -9.75
C ALA A 144 -0.97 -9.24 -8.85
N ASP A 145 -2.19 -9.30 -9.36
CA ASP A 145 -3.40 -8.94 -8.62
C ASP A 145 -4.61 -9.70 -9.16
N ILE A 146 -5.64 -9.89 -8.34
CA ILE A 146 -6.90 -10.48 -8.76
C ILE A 146 -7.76 -9.47 -9.52
N GLU A 147 -7.61 -8.17 -9.23
CA GLU A 147 -8.39 -7.09 -9.81
C GLU A 147 -7.73 -6.52 -11.09
N PRO A 148 -8.33 -6.71 -12.28
CA PRO A 148 -7.76 -6.20 -13.52
C PRO A 148 -7.61 -4.67 -13.57
N ASN A 149 -8.47 -3.91 -12.88
CA ASN A 149 -8.32 -2.45 -12.80
C ASN A 149 -7.08 -2.00 -12.01
N ALA A 150 -6.59 -2.84 -11.08
CA ALA A 150 -5.36 -2.59 -10.35
C ALA A 150 -4.17 -2.61 -11.31
N LEU A 151 -4.11 -3.65 -12.15
CA LEU A 151 -3.07 -3.81 -13.18
C LEU A 151 -3.10 -2.71 -14.26
N ARG A 152 -4.28 -2.20 -14.62
CA ARG A 152 -4.38 -1.01 -15.50
C ARG A 152 -3.68 0.22 -14.89
N SER A 153 -3.79 0.40 -13.57
CA SER A 153 -3.08 1.48 -12.86
C SER A 153 -1.57 1.25 -12.88
N VAL A 154 -1.11 0.00 -12.78
CA VAL A 154 0.31 -0.36 -12.94
C VAL A 154 0.83 0.06 -14.31
N VAL A 155 0.11 -0.19 -15.42
CA VAL A 155 0.54 0.26 -16.77
C VAL A 155 0.81 1.75 -16.78
N GLY A 156 -0.15 2.56 -16.32
CA GLY A 156 -0.05 4.01 -16.34
C GLY A 156 1.11 4.52 -15.51
N ASN A 157 1.29 3.95 -14.31
CA ASN A 157 2.41 4.29 -13.43
C ASN A 157 3.75 3.91 -14.01
N PHE A 158 3.87 2.69 -14.54
CA PHE A 158 5.12 2.22 -15.12
C PHE A 158 5.53 3.04 -16.34
N LEU A 159 4.60 3.34 -17.26
CA LEU A 159 4.90 4.17 -18.43
C LEU A 159 5.39 5.58 -18.04
N LYS A 160 4.74 6.21 -17.07
CA LYS A 160 5.16 7.53 -16.54
C LYS A 160 6.53 7.44 -15.88
N TYR A 161 6.72 6.42 -15.05
CA TYR A 161 7.97 6.19 -14.35
C TYR A 161 9.13 5.92 -15.33
N SER A 162 8.91 5.14 -16.39
CA SER A 162 9.89 4.93 -17.46
C SER A 162 10.20 6.21 -18.22
N TYR A 163 9.20 7.06 -18.48
CA TYR A 163 9.41 8.35 -19.12
C TYR A 163 10.24 9.31 -18.26
N ASP A 164 9.98 9.36 -16.95
CA ASP A 164 10.71 10.18 -15.99
C ASP A 164 12.15 9.70 -15.77
N LEU A 165 12.43 8.41 -16.00
CA LEU A 165 13.74 7.77 -15.80
C LEU A 165 14.57 7.58 -17.08
N ASN A 166 14.26 8.26 -18.19
CA ASN A 166 15.08 8.23 -19.41
C ASN A 166 16.57 8.67 -19.22
N SER A 167 16.99 8.98 -17.98
CA SER A 167 18.35 9.31 -17.55
C SER A 167 19.02 8.26 -16.64
N VAL A 168 18.38 7.14 -16.31
CA VAL A 168 18.92 6.13 -15.37
C VAL A 168 19.13 4.78 -16.07
N ASP A 169 20.33 4.20 -15.93
CA ASP A 169 20.71 2.88 -16.46
C ASP A 169 20.01 1.75 -15.67
N LYS A 170 18.72 1.56 -15.94
CA LYS A 170 17.91 0.49 -15.34
C LYS A 170 18.11 -0.82 -16.10
N LYS A 171 18.43 -1.88 -15.37
CA LYS A 171 18.63 -3.25 -15.90
C LYS A 171 17.33 -3.97 -16.25
N ILE A 172 16.18 -3.32 -16.07
CA ILE A 172 14.86 -3.95 -16.25
C ILE A 172 14.69 -4.42 -17.69
N LYS A 173 14.58 -5.73 -17.89
CA LYS A 173 14.38 -6.36 -19.21
C LYS A 173 12.95 -6.84 -19.41
N LYS A 174 12.25 -7.13 -18.32
CA LYS A 174 10.91 -7.68 -18.34
C LYS A 174 10.03 -7.08 -17.25
N VAL A 175 8.87 -6.60 -17.66
CA VAL A 175 7.79 -6.22 -16.76
C VAL A 175 6.51 -6.89 -17.22
N SER A 176 5.84 -7.60 -16.31
CA SER A 176 4.60 -8.32 -16.62
C SER A 176 3.48 -7.90 -15.68
N GLN A 177 2.25 -8.05 -16.16
CA GLN A 177 1.03 -7.93 -15.36
C GLN A 177 0.30 -9.26 -15.43
N ILE A 178 -0.05 -9.80 -14.28
CA ILE A 178 -0.59 -11.15 -14.16
C ILE A 178 -1.89 -11.07 -13.34
N VAL A 179 -3.02 -11.34 -13.98
CA VAL A 179 -4.28 -11.54 -13.26
C VAL A 179 -4.20 -12.91 -12.57
N THR A 180 -4.29 -12.96 -11.24
CA THR A 180 -4.08 -14.19 -10.46
C THR A 180 -4.86 -14.18 -9.14
N ASP A 181 -5.28 -15.36 -8.67
CA ASP A 181 -5.76 -15.55 -7.30
C ASP A 181 -4.63 -16.15 -6.45
N GLY A 182 -3.97 -15.29 -5.66
CA GLY A 182 -2.71 -15.64 -5.01
C GLY A 182 -1.69 -16.09 -6.06
N PHE A 183 -1.15 -17.31 -5.90
CA PHE A 183 -0.12 -17.85 -6.80
C PHE A 183 -0.67 -18.62 -8.02
N SER A 184 -1.98 -18.73 -8.22
CA SER A 184 -2.59 -19.65 -9.19
C SER A 184 -2.07 -19.53 -10.63
N ASN A 185 -1.78 -18.29 -11.09
CA ASN A 185 -1.26 -18.02 -12.43
C ASN A 185 0.24 -17.64 -12.45
N ILE A 186 0.92 -17.76 -11.30
CA ILE A 186 2.34 -17.47 -11.18
C ILE A 186 3.13 -18.70 -11.59
N LYS A 187 4.00 -18.55 -12.60
CA LYS A 187 4.79 -19.66 -13.17
C LYS A 187 6.29 -19.58 -12.87
N GLY A 188 6.75 -18.44 -12.38
CA GLY A 188 8.16 -18.15 -12.15
C GLY A 188 8.61 -18.43 -10.72
N LYS A 189 9.94 -18.43 -10.55
CA LYS A 189 10.59 -18.28 -9.25
C LYS A 189 11.26 -16.92 -9.14
N TYR A 190 11.26 -16.37 -7.93
CA TYR A 190 11.66 -15.00 -7.65
C TYR A 190 12.71 -14.97 -6.53
N ASP A 191 13.61 -13.99 -6.59
CA ASP A 191 14.56 -13.71 -5.51
C ASP A 191 13.85 -13.00 -4.35
N LEU A 192 12.81 -12.23 -4.70
CA LEU A 192 12.02 -11.47 -3.75
C LEU A 192 10.55 -11.47 -4.13
N ILE A 193 9.69 -11.83 -3.19
CA ILE A 193 8.23 -11.66 -3.29
C ILE A 193 7.83 -10.54 -2.33
N LEU A 194 7.13 -9.53 -2.83
CA LEU A 194 6.59 -8.41 -2.07
C LEU A 194 5.09 -8.65 -1.91
N VAL A 195 4.58 -8.57 -0.69
CA VAL A 195 3.16 -8.70 -0.39
C VAL A 195 2.77 -7.58 0.57
N SER A 196 1.94 -6.65 0.10
CA SER A 196 1.52 -5.50 0.90
C SER A 196 0.05 -5.55 1.22
N ALA A 197 -0.27 -5.67 2.52
CA ALA A 197 -1.63 -5.66 3.04
C ALA A 197 -2.60 -6.62 2.31
N PRO A 198 -2.29 -7.93 2.22
CA PRO A 198 -3.27 -8.88 1.72
C PRO A 198 -4.48 -8.92 2.68
N PRO A 199 -5.68 -9.34 2.21
CA PRO A 199 -6.82 -9.63 3.07
C PRO A 199 -6.41 -10.52 4.26
N ALA A 200 -6.61 -9.98 5.46
CA ALA A 200 -6.11 -10.58 6.70
C ALA A 200 -6.96 -10.20 7.94
N ILE A 201 -8.23 -9.82 7.75
CA ILE A 201 -9.13 -9.48 8.85
C ILE A 201 -9.98 -10.72 9.19
N PRO A 202 -9.85 -11.30 10.39
CA PRO A 202 -10.63 -12.47 10.77
C PRO A 202 -12.14 -12.22 10.67
N ILE A 203 -12.85 -13.16 10.05
CA ILE A 203 -14.31 -13.11 9.89
C ILE A 203 -14.98 -13.32 11.25
N TYR A 204 -15.99 -12.49 11.53
CA TYR A 204 -16.86 -12.70 12.68
C TYR A 204 -17.68 -13.98 12.51
N PRO A 205 -17.69 -14.92 13.48
CA PRO A 205 -18.36 -16.22 13.31
C PRO A 205 -19.86 -16.14 12.99
N LEU A 206 -20.54 -15.09 13.42
CA LEU A 206 -21.97 -14.87 13.17
C LEU A 206 -22.21 -13.82 12.08
N LEU A 207 -21.29 -13.70 11.11
CA LEU A 207 -21.41 -12.76 10.01
C LEU A 207 -22.69 -13.04 9.20
N ASP A 208 -23.59 -12.07 9.18
CA ASP A 208 -24.86 -12.12 8.43
C ASP A 208 -24.80 -11.23 7.17
N ARG A 209 -23.69 -11.34 6.43
CA ARG A 209 -23.55 -10.74 5.08
C ARG A 209 -22.61 -11.57 4.21
N PRO A 210 -22.69 -11.45 2.87
CA PRO A 210 -21.71 -12.06 1.98
C PRO A 210 -20.28 -11.62 2.34
N VAL A 211 -19.34 -12.56 2.23
CA VAL A 211 -17.90 -12.32 2.42
C VAL A 211 -17.39 -11.39 1.33
N ASN A 212 -16.70 -10.33 1.73
CA ASN A 212 -16.01 -9.40 0.86
C ASN A 212 -14.53 -9.77 0.78
N LEU A 213 -14.15 -10.43 -0.30
CA LEU A 213 -12.78 -10.93 -0.52
C LEU A 213 -11.69 -9.85 -0.55
N LEU A 214 -12.07 -8.56 -0.62
CA LEU A 214 -11.09 -7.46 -0.56
C LEU A 214 -10.47 -7.27 0.81
N PHE A 215 -11.13 -7.72 1.88
CA PHE A 215 -10.65 -7.48 3.24
C PHE A 215 -11.09 -8.54 4.26
N ASP A 216 -12.14 -9.30 3.99
CA ASP A 216 -12.63 -10.36 4.87
C ASP A 216 -11.78 -11.63 4.75
N GLY A 217 -11.46 -12.21 5.91
CA GLY A 217 -10.81 -13.51 6.03
C GLY A 217 -9.28 -13.44 6.10
N THR A 218 -8.70 -14.55 6.51
CA THR A 218 -7.25 -14.78 6.57
C THR A 218 -6.78 -15.83 5.57
N GLU A 219 -7.71 -16.41 4.78
CA GLU A 219 -7.43 -17.52 3.89
C GLU A 219 -6.32 -17.20 2.88
N LEU A 220 -6.35 -15.99 2.28
CA LEU A 220 -5.33 -15.60 1.32
C LEU A 220 -3.96 -15.42 1.98
N LEU A 221 -3.90 -14.88 3.21
CA LEU A 221 -2.65 -14.80 3.97
C LEU A 221 -2.06 -16.19 4.24
N GLU A 222 -2.91 -17.15 4.63
CA GLU A 222 -2.50 -18.54 4.86
C GLU A 222 -2.02 -19.24 3.57
N ARG A 223 -2.74 -19.04 2.46
CA ARG A 223 -2.38 -19.57 1.13
C ARG A 223 -1.05 -18.98 0.65
N ILE A 224 -0.83 -17.68 0.86
CA ILE A 224 0.44 -17.02 0.50
C ILE A 224 1.60 -17.66 1.26
N LEU A 225 1.44 -17.88 2.58
CA LEU A 225 2.48 -18.50 3.39
C LEU A 225 2.76 -19.96 2.98
N ARG A 226 1.72 -20.69 2.54
CA ARG A 226 1.81 -22.06 2.02
C ARG A 226 2.55 -22.14 0.69
N ASP A 227 2.18 -21.28 -0.27
CA ASP A 227 2.57 -21.42 -1.68
C ASP A 227 3.88 -20.69 -2.02
N ALA A 228 4.24 -19.64 -1.27
CA ALA A 228 5.45 -18.85 -1.52
C ALA A 228 6.76 -19.67 -1.69
N PRO A 229 7.07 -20.71 -0.89
CA PRO A 229 8.32 -21.47 -1.06
C PRO A 229 8.45 -22.15 -2.43
N GLU A 230 7.34 -22.51 -3.08
CA GLU A 230 7.37 -23.08 -4.44
C GLU A 230 7.80 -22.05 -5.49
N HIS A 231 7.54 -20.76 -5.22
CA HIS A 231 7.82 -19.62 -6.07
C HIS A 231 9.05 -18.81 -5.68
N LEU A 232 9.78 -19.21 -4.65
CA LEU A 232 11.07 -18.61 -4.30
C LEU A 232 12.22 -19.35 -4.97
N ASN A 233 13.23 -18.58 -5.39
CA ASN A 233 14.55 -19.11 -5.69
C ASN A 233 15.22 -19.61 -4.40
N LYS A 234 16.32 -20.36 -4.54
CA LYS A 234 17.17 -20.68 -3.39
C LYS A 234 17.62 -19.36 -2.75
N GLU A 235 17.52 -19.27 -1.42
CA GLU A 235 17.79 -18.04 -0.64
C GLU A 235 16.84 -16.87 -0.91
N GLY A 236 15.82 -17.08 -1.75
CA GLY A 236 14.78 -16.09 -1.99
C GLY A 236 14.02 -15.74 -0.72
N LYS A 237 13.57 -14.50 -0.64
CA LYS A 237 12.87 -13.95 0.53
C LYS A 237 11.48 -13.45 0.16
N MET A 238 10.63 -13.34 1.16
CA MET A 238 9.36 -12.62 1.06
C MET A 238 9.37 -11.43 2.02
N ILE A 239 9.01 -10.25 1.54
CA ILE A 239 8.67 -9.10 2.38
C ILE A 239 7.16 -9.01 2.43
N LEU A 240 6.58 -9.24 3.60
CA LEU A 240 5.14 -9.28 3.80
C LEU A 240 4.72 -8.31 4.89
N SER A 241 3.80 -7.41 4.58
CA SER A 241 3.11 -6.58 5.58
C SER A 241 1.66 -6.98 5.69
N HIS A 242 1.15 -7.02 6.92
CA HIS A 242 -0.28 -7.25 7.17
C HIS A 242 -0.71 -6.58 8.47
N THR A 243 -2.03 -6.43 8.63
CA THR A 243 -2.64 -6.00 9.89
C THR A 243 -2.42 -7.01 11.00
N GLY A 244 -2.16 -6.51 12.21
CA GLY A 244 -2.01 -7.31 13.43
C GLY A 244 -3.26 -8.10 13.79
N LEU A 245 -4.42 -7.74 13.24
CA LEU A 245 -5.66 -8.51 13.38
C LEU A 245 -5.51 -9.94 12.83
N GLY A 246 -4.66 -10.13 11.83
CA GLY A 246 -4.36 -11.43 11.23
C GLY A 246 -3.20 -12.19 11.88
N ASN A 247 -2.63 -11.70 13.01
CA ASN A 247 -1.43 -12.31 13.61
C ASN A 247 -1.63 -13.78 13.98
N LYS A 248 -2.80 -14.14 14.53
CA LYS A 248 -3.08 -15.54 14.89
C LYS A 248 -2.99 -16.48 13.69
N ALA A 249 -3.64 -16.12 12.58
CA ALA A 249 -3.59 -16.90 11.34
C ALA A 249 -2.18 -16.92 10.74
N PHE A 250 -1.48 -15.78 10.77
CA PHE A 250 -0.08 -15.70 10.33
C PHE A 250 0.81 -16.66 11.12
N ASP A 251 0.73 -16.67 12.46
CA ASP A 251 1.58 -17.48 13.32
C ASP A 251 1.30 -18.98 13.13
N GLU A 252 0.02 -19.36 13.07
CA GLU A 252 -0.41 -20.73 12.83
C GLU A 252 0.07 -21.24 11.45
N ALA A 253 -0.14 -20.46 10.39
CA ALA A 253 0.30 -20.80 9.04
C ALA A 253 1.83 -20.81 8.91
N SER A 254 2.52 -19.86 9.54
CA SER A 254 3.98 -19.80 9.52
C SER A 254 4.59 -21.04 10.15
N LYS A 255 4.08 -21.48 11.31
CA LYS A 255 4.49 -22.73 11.95
C LYS A 255 4.18 -23.95 11.07
N LYS A 256 3.00 -23.97 10.44
CA LYS A 256 2.55 -25.10 9.61
C LYS A 256 3.37 -25.26 8.33
N TYR A 257 3.75 -24.16 7.68
CA TYR A 257 4.40 -24.16 6.37
C TYR A 257 5.88 -23.79 6.41
N GLY A 258 6.46 -23.67 7.60
CA GLY A 258 7.89 -23.42 7.78
C GLY A 258 8.36 -22.01 7.41
N ALA A 259 7.45 -21.04 7.40
CA ALA A 259 7.81 -19.64 7.18
C ALA A 259 8.53 -19.10 8.42
N LYS A 260 9.76 -18.63 8.25
CA LYS A 260 10.59 -18.07 9.30
C LYS A 260 10.71 -16.56 9.14
N VAL A 261 10.25 -15.82 10.14
CA VAL A 261 10.49 -14.38 10.23
C VAL A 261 11.96 -14.15 10.57
N ASP A 262 12.72 -13.65 9.60
CA ASP A 262 14.13 -13.31 9.80
C ASP A 262 14.24 -11.97 10.54
N ARG A 263 13.43 -10.99 10.15
CA ARG A 263 13.45 -9.62 10.69
C ARG A 263 12.06 -8.98 10.68
N ILE A 264 11.78 -8.15 11.69
CA ILE A 264 10.74 -7.13 11.60
C ILE A 264 11.39 -5.89 10.99
N LEU A 265 10.96 -5.50 9.79
CA LEU A 265 11.55 -4.40 9.04
C LEU A 265 10.91 -3.05 9.41
N SER A 266 9.61 -3.05 9.68
CA SER A 266 8.88 -1.87 10.14
C SER A 266 7.63 -2.27 10.90
N GLN A 267 7.18 -1.40 11.80
CA GLN A 267 5.95 -1.57 12.54
C GLN A 267 5.38 -0.20 12.89
N ARG A 268 4.08 -0.01 12.69
CA ARG A 268 3.41 1.25 13.01
C ARG A 268 1.96 0.99 13.39
N GLU A 269 1.48 1.73 14.36
CA GLU A 269 0.04 1.81 14.62
C GLU A 269 -0.60 2.78 13.62
N ASN A 270 -1.62 2.30 12.90
CA ASN A 270 -2.39 3.08 11.95
C ASN A 270 -3.85 3.14 12.39
N ALA A 271 -4.59 4.14 11.90
CA ALA A 271 -6.03 4.18 12.08
C ALA A 271 -6.70 3.00 11.38
N PHE A 272 -7.70 2.42 12.03
CA PHE A 272 -8.50 1.34 11.47
C PHE A 272 -9.95 1.80 11.33
N ARG A 273 -10.46 1.72 10.10
CA ARG A 273 -11.85 2.03 9.78
C ARG A 273 -12.69 0.79 10.02
N THR A 274 -13.85 0.94 10.65
CA THR A 274 -14.72 -0.19 10.99
C THR A 274 -16.04 -0.16 10.22
N GLU A 275 -16.32 0.93 9.49
CA GLU A 275 -17.59 1.14 8.78
C GLU A 275 -17.87 0.06 7.74
N PHE A 276 -16.82 -0.54 7.17
CA PHE A 276 -16.92 -1.63 6.20
C PHE A 276 -17.21 -3.01 6.81
N LEU A 277 -17.04 -3.18 8.13
CA LEU A 277 -17.30 -4.46 8.79
C LEU A 277 -18.81 -4.74 8.82
N GLY A 278 -19.63 -3.69 8.98
CA GLY A 278 -21.09 -3.78 8.88
C GLY A 278 -21.82 -4.20 10.16
N SER A 279 -21.11 -4.45 11.27
CA SER A 279 -21.70 -4.73 12.59
C SER A 279 -20.77 -4.30 13.73
N GLN A 280 -21.33 -3.89 14.86
CA GLN A 280 -20.55 -3.56 16.06
C GLN A 280 -20.05 -4.83 16.76
N GLU A 281 -20.79 -5.93 16.64
CA GLU A 281 -20.42 -7.24 17.16
C GLU A 281 -19.11 -7.76 16.54
N TRP A 282 -18.89 -7.50 15.25
CA TRP A 282 -17.60 -7.82 14.63
C TRP A 282 -16.48 -6.92 15.17
N VAL A 283 -16.74 -5.63 15.36
CA VAL A 283 -15.75 -4.72 15.98
C VAL A 283 -15.37 -5.22 17.37
N ASP A 284 -16.35 -5.56 18.21
CA ASP A 284 -16.14 -6.06 19.56
C ASP A 284 -15.36 -7.38 19.55
N TYR A 285 -15.67 -8.27 18.60
CA TYR A 285 -14.91 -9.50 18.36
C TYR A 285 -13.44 -9.23 18.03
N LEU A 286 -13.15 -8.26 17.16
CA LEU A 286 -11.78 -7.90 16.80
C LEU A 286 -11.03 -7.24 17.97
N VAL A 287 -11.71 -6.40 18.77
CA VAL A 287 -11.13 -5.78 19.98
C VAL A 287 -10.77 -6.86 20.99
N LYS A 288 -11.70 -7.78 21.24
CA LYS A 288 -11.56 -8.78 22.29
C LYS A 288 -10.56 -9.88 21.94
N GLU A 289 -10.57 -10.37 20.69
CA GLU A 289 -9.89 -11.61 20.32
C GLU A 289 -8.70 -11.41 19.36
N HIS A 290 -8.62 -10.26 18.66
CA HIS A 290 -7.65 -10.06 17.56
C HIS A 290 -6.81 -8.79 17.69
N GLY A 291 -6.88 -8.08 18.83
CA GLY A 291 -5.98 -6.96 19.12
C GLY A 291 -6.31 -5.66 18.38
N LEU A 292 -7.57 -5.46 17.96
CA LEU A 292 -8.02 -4.14 17.53
C LEU A 292 -7.96 -3.15 18.71
N ILE A 293 -7.32 -2.01 18.52
CA ILE A 293 -7.04 -1.05 19.58
C ILE A 293 -8.17 -0.03 19.64
N SER A 294 -8.92 0.00 20.74
CA SER A 294 -9.90 1.07 21.00
C SER A 294 -9.18 2.38 21.35
N LYS A 295 -9.64 3.49 20.79
CA LYS A 295 -9.04 4.82 21.00
C LYS A 295 -9.89 5.70 21.92
N PRO A 296 -9.28 6.66 22.64
CA PRO A 296 -10.02 7.65 23.43
C PRO A 296 -11.02 8.44 22.56
N GLN A 297 -12.15 8.85 23.15
CA GLN A 297 -13.25 9.54 22.45
C GLN A 297 -12.83 10.80 21.67
N ASN A 298 -11.73 11.46 22.07
CA ASN A 298 -11.23 12.68 21.41
C ASN A 298 -10.22 12.40 20.27
N SER A 299 -10.03 11.13 19.90
CA SER A 299 -9.13 10.75 18.81
C SER A 299 -9.80 10.97 17.45
N SER A 300 -9.02 11.25 16.40
CA SER A 300 -9.54 11.38 15.03
C SER A 300 -10.19 10.09 14.50
N TYR A 301 -9.87 8.95 15.11
CA TYR A 301 -10.42 7.63 14.80
C TYR A 301 -10.72 6.88 16.09
N ASN A 302 -11.80 6.08 16.07
CA ASN A 302 -12.23 5.29 17.22
C ASN A 302 -11.39 4.02 17.42
N TYR A 303 -10.72 3.54 16.36
CA TYR A 303 -9.95 2.31 16.38
C TYR A 303 -8.62 2.45 15.66
N GLY A 304 -7.65 1.65 16.09
CA GLY A 304 -6.35 1.51 15.47
C GLY A 304 -5.94 0.05 15.38
N HIS A 305 -4.97 -0.22 14.51
CA HIS A 305 -4.35 -1.54 14.37
C HIS A 305 -2.85 -1.37 14.19
N ILE A 306 -2.08 -2.40 14.53
CA ILE A 306 -0.65 -2.40 14.26
C ILE A 306 -0.40 -3.08 12.91
N VAL A 307 0.22 -2.39 11.99
CA VAL A 307 0.72 -2.98 10.74
C VAL A 307 2.19 -3.30 10.91
N THR A 308 2.58 -4.51 10.54
CA THR A 308 3.96 -4.98 10.68
C THR A 308 4.46 -5.52 9.37
N THR A 309 5.61 -5.02 8.90
CA THR A 309 6.34 -5.53 7.73
C THR A 309 7.44 -6.46 8.19
N LYS A 310 7.46 -7.67 7.64
CA LYS A 310 8.36 -8.75 8.01
C LYS A 310 9.17 -9.18 6.79
N GLU A 311 10.45 -9.49 7.00
CA GLU A 311 11.25 -10.26 6.06
C GLU A 311 11.19 -11.73 6.46
N ILE A 312 10.81 -12.59 5.51
CA ILE A 312 10.49 -13.99 5.73
C ILE A 312 11.33 -14.84 4.79
N SER A 313 11.81 -15.97 5.31
CA SER A 313 12.41 -17.03 4.53
C SER A 313 11.78 -18.38 4.83
N TYR A 314 12.15 -19.37 4.03
CA TYR A 314 11.72 -20.75 4.18
C TYR A 314 12.96 -21.63 4.34
N ASN A 315 12.83 -22.67 5.15
CA ASN A 315 13.88 -23.68 5.33
C ASN A 315 13.97 -24.64 4.15
#